data_AF-A0A1J5EY77-F1
#
_entry.id   AF-A0A1J5EY77-F1
#
_cell.length_a   1.000
_cell.length_b   1.000
_cell.length_c   1.000
_cell.angle_alpha   90.00
_cell.angle_beta   90.00
_cell.angle_gamma   90.00
#
_symmetry.space_group_name_H-M   'P 1'
#
loop_
_entity.id
_entity.type
_entity.pdbx_description
1 polymer ?
#
loop_
_entity_poly.entity_id
_entity_poly.type
_entity_poly.pdbx_seq_one_letter_code
_entity_poly.pdbx_strand_id
1 'polypeptide(L)'
;MFFPRRFMNRFGCLNLSVFLCFLALYLFLQMKPVCKGLFGEEDLFYGYVSLVAVSSVWNETNVPLFDKVSFCINGDKKASFILALSKSQKEEMNQWFRWWDSETGNATALEIRAVRISDNTWVVHEINSREGSLSNAGVANFQMRACFWAGLISLVLFFGAFLCLREYFTYYRYQSWFTPGKASR
;
A
#
# COMPACT_ATOMS: atom_id res chain seq x y z
N MET A 1 -39.24 -11.45 16.49
CA MET A 1 -38.37 -11.89 15.38
C MET A 1 -37.01 -12.30 15.96
N PHE A 2 -36.89 -13.52 16.48
CA PHE A 2 -35.62 -14.03 17.02
C PHE A 2 -34.85 -14.70 15.89
N PHE A 3 -33.96 -13.97 15.23
CA PHE A 3 -32.94 -14.63 14.41
C PHE A 3 -32.09 -15.48 15.37
N PRO A 4 -32.01 -16.81 15.20
CA PRO A 4 -31.19 -17.62 16.09
C PRO A 4 -29.73 -17.18 15.90
N ARG A 5 -29.01 -16.93 17.01
CA ARG A 5 -27.57 -16.55 17.03
C ARG A 5 -26.69 -17.37 16.05
N ARG A 6 -27.09 -18.61 15.75
CA ARG A 6 -26.44 -19.52 14.80
C ARG A 6 -26.62 -19.16 13.32
N PHE A 7 -27.66 -18.43 12.92
CA PHE A 7 -27.89 -18.01 11.52
C PHE A 7 -27.09 -16.75 11.19
N MET A 8 -26.99 -15.80 12.13
CA MET A 8 -26.09 -14.62 12.01
C MET A 8 -24.62 -15.02 11.88
N ASN A 9 -24.18 -16.10 12.55
CA ASN A 9 -22.80 -16.60 12.40
C ASN A 9 -22.48 -17.09 10.98
N ARG A 10 -23.45 -17.59 10.20
CA ARG A 10 -23.20 -18.19 8.86
C ARG A 10 -22.88 -17.16 7.81
N PHE A 11 -23.76 -16.17 7.68
CA PHE A 11 -23.56 -15.03 6.79
C PHE A 11 -22.40 -14.16 7.29
N GLY A 12 -22.21 -14.08 8.62
CA GLY A 12 -21.07 -13.42 9.23
C GLY A 12 -19.73 -14.04 8.80
N CYS A 13 -19.54 -15.36 8.91
CA CYS A 13 -18.30 -16.03 8.53
C CYS A 13 -17.99 -15.91 7.03
N LEU A 14 -19.01 -16.07 6.16
CA LEU A 14 -18.83 -15.91 4.72
C LEU A 14 -18.48 -14.47 4.35
N ASN A 15 -19.24 -13.49 4.84
CA ASN A 15 -18.98 -12.07 4.57
C ASN A 15 -17.63 -11.64 5.12
N LEU A 16 -17.25 -12.11 6.31
CA LEU A 16 -15.94 -11.85 6.89
C LEU A 16 -14.82 -12.47 6.04
N SER A 17 -14.98 -13.70 5.56
CA SER A 17 -14.00 -14.32 4.66
C SER A 17 -13.82 -13.51 3.38
N VAL A 18 -14.92 -13.08 2.75
CA VAL A 18 -14.87 -12.25 1.53
C VAL A 18 -14.21 -10.91 1.82
N PHE A 19 -14.55 -10.27 2.94
CA PHE A 19 -13.94 -9.02 3.37
C PHE A 19 -12.43 -9.16 3.62
N LEU A 20 -12.00 -10.22 4.29
CA LEU A 20 -10.57 -10.48 4.54
C LEU A 20 -9.81 -10.75 3.24
N CYS A 21 -10.39 -11.51 2.30
CA CYS A 21 -9.81 -11.70 0.97
C CYS A 21 -9.71 -10.38 0.19
N PHE A 22 -10.76 -9.56 0.22
CA PHE A 22 -10.75 -8.24 -0.41
C PHE A 22 -9.65 -7.35 0.19
N LEU A 23 -9.54 -7.31 1.52
CA LEU A 23 -8.52 -6.51 2.20
C LEU A 23 -7.10 -7.00 1.87
N ALA A 24 -6.87 -8.31 1.84
CA ALA A 24 -5.58 -8.90 1.46
C ALA A 24 -5.22 -8.54 0.01
N LEU A 25 -6.16 -8.66 -0.92
CA LEU A 25 -5.95 -8.28 -2.32
C LEU A 25 -5.69 -6.78 -2.48
N TYR A 26 -6.43 -5.95 -1.75
CA TYR A 26 -6.26 -4.51 -1.74
C TYR A 26 -4.84 -4.12 -1.27
N LEU A 27 -4.36 -4.68 -0.15
CA LEU A 27 -3.00 -4.46 0.35
C LEU A 27 -1.95 -4.91 -0.67
N PHE A 28 -2.15 -6.06 -1.29
CA PHE A 28 -1.24 -6.57 -2.33
C PHE A 28 -1.16 -5.63 -3.53
N LEU A 29 -2.29 -5.15 -4.04
CA LEU A 29 -2.35 -4.20 -5.16
C LEU A 29 -1.66 -2.87 -4.82
N GLN A 30 -1.82 -2.39 -3.58
CA GLN A 30 -1.13 -1.19 -3.10
C GLN A 30 0.39 -1.38 -3.04
N MET A 31 0.90 -2.58 -2.80
CA MET A 31 2.34 -2.85 -2.72
C MET A 31 3.01 -3.20 -4.03
N LYS A 32 2.25 -3.68 -5.01
CA LYS A 32 2.72 -3.96 -6.37
C LYS A 32 3.68 -2.89 -6.94
N PRO A 33 3.39 -1.58 -6.89
CA PRO A 33 4.31 -0.55 -7.41
C PRO A 33 5.66 -0.56 -6.67
N VAL A 34 5.66 -0.64 -5.34
CA VAL A 34 6.89 -0.65 -4.53
C VAL A 34 7.71 -1.91 -4.81
N CYS A 35 7.05 -3.08 -4.88
CA CYS A 35 7.72 -4.34 -5.22
C CYS A 35 8.39 -4.29 -6.61
N LYS A 36 7.71 -3.71 -7.61
CA LYS A 36 8.30 -3.53 -8.94
C LYS A 36 9.48 -2.57 -8.93
N GLY A 37 9.42 -1.52 -8.10
CA GLY A 37 10.49 -0.55 -7.95
C GLY A 37 11.80 -1.15 -7.48
N LEU A 38 11.79 -2.24 -6.71
CA LEU A 38 12.99 -2.86 -6.14
C LEU A 38 13.87 -3.62 -7.16
N PHE A 39 13.37 -3.94 -8.35
CA PHE A 39 14.04 -4.85 -9.29
C PHE A 39 14.25 -4.27 -10.70
N GLY A 40 13.87 -3.02 -10.94
CA GLY A 40 14.01 -2.40 -12.26
C GLY A 40 15.29 -1.58 -12.40
N GLU A 41 15.56 -1.16 -13.64
CA GLU A 41 16.66 -0.26 -13.96
C GLU A 41 16.35 1.15 -13.46
N GLU A 42 17.37 1.79 -12.87
CA GLU A 42 17.27 3.16 -12.37
C GLU A 42 17.49 4.16 -13.51
N ASP A 43 16.48 4.99 -13.73
CA ASP A 43 16.56 6.16 -14.60
C ASP A 43 16.92 7.40 -13.76
N LEU A 44 17.76 8.28 -14.33
CA LEU A 44 18.19 9.53 -13.72
C LEU A 44 17.39 10.71 -14.28
N PHE A 45 16.79 11.49 -13.41
CA PHE A 45 16.00 12.67 -13.77
C PHE A 45 16.54 13.92 -13.10
N TYR A 46 16.42 15.04 -13.80
CA TYR A 46 16.76 16.36 -13.29
C TYR A 46 15.55 17.29 -13.43
N GLY A 47 15.23 18.01 -12.37
CA GLY A 47 14.14 18.96 -12.45
C GLY A 47 13.72 19.57 -11.14
N TYR A 48 12.63 20.34 -11.24
CA TYR A 48 11.98 21.00 -10.13
C TYR A 48 10.67 20.29 -9.79
N VAL A 49 10.40 20.09 -8.51
CA VAL A 49 9.11 19.52 -8.06
C VAL A 49 8.02 20.57 -8.27
N SER A 50 6.99 20.21 -9.02
CA SER A 50 5.91 21.14 -9.41
C SER A 50 4.56 20.82 -8.75
N LEU A 51 4.29 19.55 -8.45
CA LEU A 51 3.04 19.11 -7.85
C LEU A 51 3.32 17.99 -6.87
N VAL A 52 2.77 18.09 -5.68
CA VAL A 52 2.94 17.08 -4.62
C VAL A 52 1.57 16.69 -4.10
N ALA A 53 1.31 15.40 -4.08
CA ALA A 53 0.15 14.77 -3.49
C ALA A 53 0.61 13.91 -2.32
N VAL A 54 0.29 14.38 -1.11
CA VAL A 54 0.49 13.63 0.14
C VAL A 54 -0.86 13.07 0.57
N SER A 55 -0.94 11.76 0.81
CA SER A 55 -2.18 11.14 1.31
C SER A 55 -2.41 11.54 2.77
N SER A 56 -3.34 12.46 3.03
CA SER A 56 -3.53 13.06 4.37
C SER A 56 -4.11 12.12 5.42
N VAL A 57 -4.84 11.07 5.02
CA VAL A 57 -5.65 10.26 5.95
C VAL A 57 -4.81 9.27 6.77
N TRP A 58 -3.63 8.90 6.29
CA TRP A 58 -2.79 7.84 6.88
C TRP A 58 -1.30 8.22 6.93
N ASN A 59 -0.99 9.51 6.87
CA ASN A 59 0.37 10.04 6.91
C ASN A 59 0.95 9.86 8.33
N GLU A 60 2.25 9.59 8.43
CA GLU A 60 3.02 9.41 9.68
C GLU A 60 2.66 8.19 10.51
N THR A 61 1.98 7.22 9.92
CA THR A 61 1.64 5.97 10.61
C THR A 61 2.87 5.08 10.86
N ASN A 62 4.02 5.40 10.24
CA ASN A 62 5.17 4.50 10.13
C ASN A 62 4.81 3.15 9.51
N VAL A 63 3.62 3.08 8.89
CA VAL A 63 3.17 1.93 8.14
C VAL A 63 3.55 2.24 6.70
N PRO A 64 4.55 1.52 6.15
CA PRO A 64 5.16 1.91 4.88
C PRO A 64 4.21 1.90 3.68
N LEU A 65 3.07 1.22 3.81
CA LEU A 65 2.02 1.17 2.79
C LEU A 65 1.29 2.50 2.61
N PHE A 66 1.19 3.28 3.68
CA PHE A 66 0.40 4.51 3.75
C PHE A 66 1.25 5.77 3.63
N ASP A 67 2.55 5.66 3.95
CA ASP A 67 3.50 6.76 3.95
C ASP A 67 4.11 7.06 2.57
N LYS A 68 3.27 7.11 1.54
CA LYS A 68 3.67 7.42 0.16
C LYS A 68 3.41 8.89 -0.19
N VAL A 69 4.37 9.49 -0.86
CA VAL A 69 4.28 10.82 -1.46
C VAL A 69 4.33 10.63 -2.97
N SER A 70 3.35 11.18 -3.68
CA SER A 70 3.37 11.21 -5.14
C SER A 70 3.66 12.62 -5.61
N PHE A 71 4.54 12.79 -6.59
CA PHE A 71 4.86 14.12 -7.11
C PHE A 71 5.15 14.11 -8.62
N CYS A 72 5.13 15.29 -9.23
CA CYS A 72 5.51 15.53 -10.62
C CYS A 72 6.70 16.49 -10.68
N ILE A 73 7.50 16.39 -11.74
CA ILE A 73 8.62 17.30 -12.00
C ILE A 73 8.36 18.15 -13.24
N ASN A 74 8.96 19.34 -13.28
CA ASN A 74 8.97 20.26 -14.44
C ASN A 74 7.57 20.59 -15.01
N GLY A 75 6.52 20.49 -14.20
CA GLY A 75 5.15 20.71 -14.64
C GLY A 75 4.54 19.60 -15.49
N ASP A 76 5.24 18.47 -15.68
CA ASP A 76 4.72 17.34 -16.45
C ASP A 76 3.70 16.56 -15.62
N LYS A 77 2.42 16.74 -15.96
CA LYS A 77 1.30 16.03 -15.33
C LYS A 77 1.16 14.58 -15.79
N LYS A 78 1.88 14.17 -16.84
CA LYS A 78 1.84 12.79 -17.34
C LYS A 78 2.78 11.88 -16.57
N ALA A 79 3.90 12.41 -16.10
CA ALA A 79 4.85 11.67 -15.27
C ALA A 79 4.50 11.75 -13.78
N SER A 80 4.45 10.61 -13.10
CA SER A 80 4.21 10.53 -11.66
C SER A 80 5.33 9.75 -10.96
N PHE A 81 5.92 10.39 -9.95
CA PHE A 81 6.97 9.84 -9.10
C PHE A 81 6.39 9.47 -7.75
N ILE A 82 6.61 8.24 -7.31
CA ILE A 82 6.14 7.71 -6.03
C ILE A 82 7.35 7.53 -5.13
N LEU A 83 7.35 8.21 -3.98
CA LEU A 83 8.37 8.11 -2.95
C LEU A 83 7.75 7.58 -1.66
N ALA A 84 8.32 6.50 -1.12
CA ALA A 84 7.90 5.93 0.16
C ALA A 84 9.00 6.20 1.20
N LEU A 85 8.68 6.95 2.25
CA LEU A 85 9.63 7.37 3.29
C LEU A 85 9.12 6.99 4.67
N SER A 86 10.04 6.63 5.58
CA SER A 86 9.72 6.55 7.00
C SER A 86 9.44 7.93 7.59
N LYS A 87 8.83 7.99 8.79
CA LYS A 87 8.66 9.26 9.50
C LYS A 87 9.98 10.01 9.69
N SER A 88 11.03 9.30 10.10
CA SER A 88 12.36 9.92 10.32
C SER A 88 12.95 10.47 9.02
N GLN A 89 12.79 9.76 7.90
CA GLN A 89 13.26 10.22 6.59
C GLN A 89 12.47 11.42 6.08
N LYS A 90 11.14 11.46 6.34
CA LYS A 90 10.32 12.63 6.03
C LYS A 90 10.76 13.84 6.86
N GLU A 91 11.05 13.65 8.13
CA GLU A 91 11.47 14.71 9.04
C GLU A 91 12.86 15.25 8.65
N GLU A 92 13.80 14.37 8.32
CA GLU A 92 15.10 14.73 7.76
C GLU A 92 14.95 15.49 6.44
N MET A 93 14.13 14.97 5.52
CA MET A 93 13.86 15.62 4.24
C MET A 93 13.24 17.00 4.40
N ASN A 94 12.30 17.18 5.34
CA ASN A 94 11.67 18.47 5.62
C ASN A 94 12.64 19.54 6.16
N GLN A 95 13.83 19.17 6.63
CA GLN A 95 14.84 20.13 7.09
C GLN A 95 15.52 20.87 5.93
N TRP A 96 15.71 20.19 4.80
CA TRP A 96 16.42 20.72 3.62
C TRP A 96 15.55 20.80 2.37
N PHE A 97 14.34 20.26 2.40
CA PHE A 97 13.40 20.32 1.29
C PHE A 97 11.97 20.41 1.80
N ARG A 98 11.34 21.55 1.54
CA ARG A 98 9.92 21.76 1.81
C ARG A 98 9.14 21.44 0.54
N TRP A 99 8.30 20.40 0.61
CA TRP A 99 7.41 19.99 -0.49
C TRP A 99 6.48 21.11 -0.98
N TRP A 100 6.20 22.09 -0.12
CA TRP A 100 5.34 23.24 -0.41
C TRP A 100 5.78 24.44 0.40
N ASP A 101 6.79 25.18 -0.07
CA ASP A 101 7.18 26.44 0.55
C ASP A 101 6.50 27.60 -0.19
N SER A 102 5.28 27.94 0.25
CA SER A 102 4.50 29.06 -0.31
C SER A 102 5.13 30.42 -0.02
N GLU A 103 6.08 30.50 0.92
CA GLU A 103 6.71 31.74 1.36
C GLU A 103 7.97 32.11 0.56
N THR A 104 8.74 31.13 0.07
CA THR A 104 10.01 31.38 -0.64
C THR A 104 9.87 31.33 -2.16
N GLY A 105 8.86 30.62 -2.70
CA GLY A 105 8.63 30.51 -4.14
C GLY A 105 9.80 29.88 -4.93
N ASN A 106 10.81 29.35 -4.23
CA ASN A 106 12.01 28.82 -4.83
C ASN A 106 11.79 27.37 -5.23
N ALA A 107 11.84 27.13 -6.54
CA ALA A 107 11.90 25.81 -7.09
C ALA A 107 13.27 25.19 -6.73
N THR A 108 13.31 24.20 -5.83
CA THR A 108 14.54 23.48 -5.52
C THR A 108 14.86 22.52 -6.66
N ALA A 109 16.06 22.65 -7.25
CA ALA A 109 16.54 21.72 -8.26
C ALA A 109 16.92 20.39 -7.59
N LEU A 110 16.43 19.30 -8.15
CA LEU A 110 16.64 17.95 -7.63
C LEU A 110 17.19 17.04 -8.72
N GLU A 111 18.14 16.20 -8.32
CA GLU A 111 18.52 14.98 -9.01
C GLU A 111 17.74 13.82 -8.40
N ILE A 112 17.02 13.07 -9.23
CA ILE A 112 16.12 12.00 -8.78
C ILE A 112 16.52 10.71 -9.48
N ARG A 113 16.77 9.65 -8.72
CA ARG A 113 16.90 8.30 -9.26
C ARG A 113 15.64 7.52 -9.00
N ALA A 114 15.05 7.00 -10.07
CA ALA A 114 13.77 6.32 -9.98
C ALA A 114 13.67 5.16 -10.97
N VAL A 115 12.93 4.13 -10.58
CA VAL A 115 12.68 2.93 -11.39
C VAL A 115 11.31 3.01 -12.04
N ARG A 116 11.24 2.71 -13.34
CA ARG A 116 9.97 2.67 -14.08
C ARG A 116 9.14 1.44 -13.71
N ILE A 117 7.90 1.68 -13.28
CA ILE A 117 6.96 0.61 -12.89
C ILE A 117 5.76 0.48 -13.84
N SER A 118 5.48 1.53 -14.61
CA SER A 118 4.41 1.65 -15.60
C SER A 118 4.81 2.65 -16.69
N ASP A 119 3.97 2.85 -17.71
CA ASP A 119 4.24 3.77 -18.82
C ASP A 119 4.62 5.18 -18.33
N ASN A 120 3.96 5.63 -17.27
CA ASN A 120 4.00 7.01 -16.79
C ASN A 120 4.32 7.12 -15.29
N THR A 121 4.74 6.03 -14.66
CA THR A 121 4.91 5.98 -13.20
C THR A 121 6.27 5.43 -12.83
N TRP A 122 6.94 6.16 -11.94
CA TRP A 122 8.28 5.88 -11.45
C TRP A 122 8.28 5.76 -9.93
N VAL A 123 9.07 4.85 -9.38
CA VAL A 123 9.31 4.72 -7.94
C VAL A 123 10.68 5.29 -7.62
N VAL A 124 10.73 6.28 -6.74
CA VAL A 124 11.95 6.99 -6.39
C VAL A 124 12.73 6.23 -5.33
N HIS A 125 14.04 6.11 -5.55
CA HIS A 125 14.98 5.51 -4.61
C HIS A 125 15.96 6.52 -4.03
N GLU A 126 16.33 7.54 -4.80
CA GLU A 126 17.30 8.55 -4.36
C GLU A 126 16.83 9.93 -4.79
N ILE A 127 17.05 10.92 -3.90
CA ILE A 127 16.85 12.34 -4.21
C ILE A 127 18.06 13.10 -3.70
N ASN A 128 18.76 13.79 -4.59
CA ASN A 128 19.88 14.66 -4.24
C ASN A 128 19.54 16.12 -4.55
N SER A 129 19.85 16.99 -3.62
CA SER A 129 19.77 18.45 -3.72
C SER A 129 21.10 19.06 -3.30
N ARG A 130 21.28 20.35 -3.57
CA ARG A 130 22.42 21.11 -3.02
C ARG A 130 22.39 21.19 -1.50
N GLU A 131 21.20 21.15 -0.90
CA GLU A 131 20.99 21.36 0.54
C GLU A 131 20.94 20.06 1.34
N GLY A 132 20.75 18.92 0.67
CA GLY A 132 20.64 17.62 1.33
C GLY A 132 20.44 16.48 0.35
N SER A 133 20.54 15.24 0.85
CA SER A 133 20.44 14.03 0.06
C SER A 133 19.66 12.95 0.79
N LEU A 134 18.81 12.23 0.07
CA LEU A 134 18.09 11.07 0.53
C LEU A 134 18.72 9.83 -0.11
N SER A 135 19.43 9.03 0.70
CA SER A 135 20.20 7.89 0.21
C SER A 135 19.34 6.71 -0.25
N ASN A 136 19.75 6.07 -1.34
CA ASN A 136 19.13 4.86 -1.89
C ASN A 136 19.02 3.74 -0.84
N ALA A 137 20.11 3.45 -0.11
CA ALA A 137 20.12 2.39 0.89
C ALA A 137 19.06 2.60 1.99
N GLY A 138 18.83 3.83 2.43
CA GLY A 138 17.80 4.15 3.41
C GLY A 138 16.40 3.90 2.86
N VAL A 139 16.13 4.36 1.64
CA VAL A 139 14.82 4.21 0.98
C VAL A 139 14.52 2.75 0.66
N ALA A 140 15.48 2.04 0.06
CA ALA A 140 15.36 0.62 -0.26
C ALA A 140 15.12 -0.23 0.99
N ASN A 141 15.81 0.04 2.10
CA ASN A 141 15.58 -0.65 3.37
C ASN A 141 14.16 -0.44 3.90
N PHE A 142 13.64 0.78 3.81
CA PHE A 142 12.26 1.08 4.21
C PHE A 142 11.24 0.38 3.29
N GLN A 143 11.44 0.44 1.98
CA GLN A 143 10.60 -0.23 0.98
C GLN A 143 10.62 -1.77 1.14
N MET A 144 11.77 -2.38 1.41
CA MET A 144 11.84 -3.82 1.68
C MET A 144 11.08 -4.21 2.95
N ARG A 145 11.24 -3.44 4.03
CA ARG A 145 10.45 -3.62 5.26
C ARG A 145 8.95 -3.46 4.99
N ALA A 146 8.57 -2.51 4.15
CA ALA A 146 7.20 -2.32 3.68
C ALA A 146 6.64 -3.59 3.05
N CYS A 147 7.35 -4.12 2.05
CA CYS A 147 6.96 -5.30 1.31
C CYS A 147 6.85 -6.52 2.23
N PHE A 148 7.79 -6.68 3.17
CA PHE A 148 7.77 -7.76 4.14
C PHE A 148 6.51 -7.71 5.04
N TRP A 149 6.25 -6.56 5.69
CA TRP A 149 5.10 -6.43 6.59
C TRP A 149 3.77 -6.55 5.85
N ALA A 150 3.66 -5.97 4.65
CA ALA A 150 2.46 -6.11 3.84
C ALA A 150 2.21 -7.56 3.40
N GLY A 151 3.27 -8.29 3.05
CA GLY A 151 3.21 -9.72 2.76
C GLY A 151 2.74 -10.53 3.98
N LEU A 152 3.31 -10.26 5.15
CA LEU A 152 2.94 -10.92 6.40
C LEU A 152 1.47 -10.66 6.77
N ILE A 153 1.03 -9.40 6.72
CA ILE A 153 -0.37 -9.03 7.01
C ILE A 153 -1.31 -9.71 6.00
N SER A 154 -0.96 -9.70 4.71
CA SER A 154 -1.76 -10.36 3.68
C SER A 154 -1.89 -11.86 3.94
N LEU A 155 -0.80 -12.54 4.35
CA LEU A 155 -0.82 -13.95 4.70
C LEU A 155 -1.72 -14.23 5.91
N VAL A 156 -1.64 -13.40 6.95
CA VAL A 156 -2.52 -13.51 8.13
C VAL A 156 -3.99 -13.32 7.75
N LEU A 157 -4.30 -12.35 6.88
CA LEU A 157 -5.66 -12.12 6.38
C LEU A 157 -6.18 -13.31 5.56
N PHE A 158 -5.36 -13.88 4.67
CA PHE A 158 -5.73 -15.08 3.92
C PHE A 158 -5.94 -16.29 4.83
N PHE A 159 -5.08 -16.47 5.84
CA PHE A 159 -5.25 -17.53 6.82
C PHE A 159 -6.54 -17.34 7.64
N GLY A 160 -6.83 -16.12 8.07
CA GLY A 160 -8.10 -15.79 8.75
C GLY A 160 -9.32 -16.04 7.86
N ALA A 161 -9.24 -15.68 6.57
CA ALA A 161 -10.29 -15.97 5.59
C ALA A 161 -10.49 -17.48 5.44
N PHE A 162 -9.42 -18.24 5.30
CA PHE A 162 -9.45 -19.70 5.23
C PHE A 162 -10.11 -20.33 6.47
N LEU A 163 -9.77 -19.86 7.67
CA LEU A 163 -10.40 -20.34 8.91
C LEU A 163 -11.91 -20.04 8.93
N CYS A 164 -12.32 -18.82 8.54
CA CYS A 164 -13.74 -18.46 8.45
C CYS A 164 -14.50 -19.34 7.46
N LEU A 165 -13.88 -19.61 6.31
CA LEU A 165 -14.41 -20.47 5.26
C LEU A 165 -14.49 -21.93 5.71
N ARG A 166 -13.48 -22.43 6.44
CA ARG A 166 -13.48 -23.77 7.02
C ARG A 166 -14.59 -23.94 8.05
N GLU A 167 -14.80 -22.97 8.93
CA GLU A 167 -15.91 -22.99 9.90
C GLU A 167 -17.27 -22.98 9.18
N TYR A 168 -17.40 -22.16 8.13
CA TYR A 168 -18.59 -22.16 7.27
C TYR A 168 -18.86 -23.55 6.67
N PHE A 169 -17.88 -24.20 6.05
CA PHE A 169 -18.06 -25.52 5.43
C PHE A 169 -18.27 -26.65 6.44
N THR A 170 -17.56 -26.63 7.57
CA THR A 170 -17.72 -27.61 8.65
C THR A 170 -19.15 -27.58 9.17
N TYR A 171 -19.71 -26.38 9.34
CA TYR A 171 -21.10 -26.20 9.71
C TYR A 171 -22.08 -26.85 8.71
N TYR A 172 -21.86 -26.67 7.40
CA TYR A 172 -22.69 -27.31 6.36
C TYR A 172 -22.57 -28.85 6.36
N ARG A 173 -21.38 -29.38 6.61
CA ARG A 173 -21.13 -30.83 6.60
C ARG A 173 -21.86 -31.57 7.74
N TYR A 174 -22.04 -30.93 8.90
CA TYR A 174 -22.70 -31.54 10.06
C TYR A 174 -24.22 -31.33 10.11
N GLN A 175 -24.82 -30.55 9.22
CA GLN A 175 -26.28 -30.39 9.10
C GLN A 175 -26.76 -30.91 7.74
N SER A 176 -27.08 -32.22 7.68
CA SER A 176 -27.63 -32.94 6.51
C SER A 176 -29.10 -32.58 6.20
N TRP A 177 -29.43 -31.29 6.22
CA TRP A 177 -30.82 -30.82 6.06
C TRP A 177 -31.25 -30.85 4.59
N PHE A 178 -30.29 -31.07 3.68
CA PHE A 178 -30.52 -31.62 2.35
C PHE A 178 -30.34 -33.16 2.40
N THR A 179 -31.27 -33.85 3.04
CA THR A 179 -31.62 -35.21 2.61
C THR A 179 -32.86 -35.05 1.72
N PRO A 180 -32.71 -35.03 0.38
CA PRO A 180 -33.86 -35.01 -0.52
C PRO A 180 -34.55 -36.37 -0.39
N GLY A 181 -35.55 -36.50 0.47
CA GLY A 181 -36.27 -37.78 0.60
C GLY A 181 -37.04 -38.10 1.87
N LYS A 182 -37.28 -37.15 2.79
CA LYS A 182 -38.29 -37.37 3.86
C LYS A 182 -39.41 -36.34 3.77
N ALA A 183 -40.13 -36.39 2.65
CA ALA A 183 -41.52 -35.97 2.64
C ALA A 183 -42.33 -37.02 3.42
N SER A 184 -42.95 -36.55 4.49
CA SER A 184 -44.02 -37.16 5.29
C SER A 184 -44.71 -38.39 4.68
N ARG A 185 -44.71 -39.49 5.43
CA ARG A 185 -45.87 -40.39 5.54
C ARG A 185 -46.53 -40.11 6.88
#